data_AF-A0A8T6U689-F1
#
_entry.id   AF-A0A8T6U689-F1
#
_cell.length_a   1.000
_cell.length_b   1.000
_cell.length_c   1.000
_cell.angle_alpha   90.00
_cell.angle_beta   90.00
_cell.angle_gamma   90.00
#
_symmetry.space_group_name_H-M   'P 1'
#
loop_
_entity.id
_entity.type
_entity.pdbx_description
1 polymer ?
#
loop_
_entity_poly.entity_id
_entity_poly.type
_entity_poly.pdbx_seq_one_letter_code
_entity_poly.pdbx_strand_id
1 'polypeptide(L)'
;MRGYCRRDTIDYYRKIVAKAWEQVEQAGTPELASKAYDEQLLWLFLDPNYRSRTKTAFRDKAFEPTPFWFWYWYSYRYYHSKPTYQPNIKTPTKSAKPPTIPGADFANNIATAVEKTSNNIVTNLEKFANAIVPTPTAKSSTKPAHHRSSCVCACAACACVCACVSCACACASGGVG
;
A
#
# COMPACT_ATOMS: atom_id res chain seq x y z
N MET A 1 -2.65 29.25 -17.03
CA MET A 1 -3.18 28.43 -15.91
C MET A 1 -2.04 28.13 -14.95
N ARG A 2 -2.15 28.45 -13.66
CA ARG A 2 -1.16 27.99 -12.66
C ARG A 2 -1.47 26.53 -12.33
N GLY A 3 -0.50 25.65 -12.52
CA GLY A 3 -0.62 24.24 -12.15
C GLY A 3 -0.51 24.06 -10.64
N TYR A 4 -1.02 22.94 -10.13
CA TYR A 4 -0.84 22.56 -8.73
C TYR A 4 0.59 22.04 -8.50
N CYS A 5 1.20 22.42 -7.39
CA CYS A 5 2.47 21.86 -6.94
C CYS A 5 2.21 20.46 -6.36
N ARG A 6 2.82 19.42 -6.95
CA ARG A 6 2.67 18.03 -6.50
C ARG A 6 2.98 17.86 -5.00
N ARG A 7 4.03 18.52 -4.52
CA ARG A 7 4.42 18.45 -3.10
C ARG A 7 3.31 18.98 -2.20
N ASP A 8 2.76 20.14 -2.53
CA ASP A 8 1.73 20.79 -1.73
C ASP A 8 0.44 19.97 -1.73
N THR A 9 0.10 19.35 -2.85
CA THR A 9 -1.03 18.41 -2.94
C THR A 9 -0.83 17.18 -2.04
N ILE A 10 0.36 16.58 -2.05
CA ILE A 10 0.68 15.44 -1.17
C ILE A 10 0.56 15.85 0.29
N ASP A 11 1.13 16.99 0.67
CA ASP A 11 1.10 17.48 2.05
C ASP A 11 -0.32 17.86 2.50
N TYR A 12 -1.14 18.37 1.59
CA TYR A 12 -2.57 18.60 1.83
C TYR A 12 -3.30 17.30 2.20
N TYR A 13 -3.12 16.22 1.42
CA TYR A 13 -3.77 14.94 1.71
C TYR A 13 -3.22 14.28 2.98
N ARG A 14 -1.92 14.38 3.25
CA ARG A 14 -1.33 13.91 4.51
C ARG A 14 -1.99 14.54 5.74
N LYS A 15 -2.33 15.83 5.66
CA LYS A 15 -3.06 16.52 6.74
C LYS A 15 -4.48 16.00 6.92
N ILE A 16 -5.17 15.64 5.83
CA ILE A 16 -6.50 15.02 5.91
C ILE A 16 -6.40 13.65 6.60
N VAL A 17 -5.44 12.82 6.18
CA VAL A 17 -5.19 11.51 6.80
C VAL A 17 -4.86 11.65 8.28
N ALA A 18 -4.05 12.64 8.67
CA ALA A 18 -3.74 12.91 10.07
C ALA A 18 -4.99 13.25 10.89
N LYS A 19 -5.87 14.13 10.37
CA LYS A 19 -7.14 14.48 11.01
C LYS A 19 -8.09 13.28 11.14
N ALA A 20 -8.14 12.43 10.12
CA ALA A 20 -8.92 11.20 10.16
C ALA A 20 -8.47 10.28 11.31
N TRP A 21 -7.15 10.13 11.51
CA TRP A 21 -6.62 9.38 12.64
C TRP A 21 -6.94 10.02 13.99
N GLU A 22 -6.83 11.35 14.10
CA GLU A 22 -7.20 12.07 15.33
C GLU A 22 -8.64 11.77 15.76
N GLN A 23 -9.58 11.73 14.80
CA GLN A 23 -10.99 11.39 15.10
C GLN A 23 -11.16 9.98 15.67
N VAL A 24 -10.39 9.00 15.20
CA VAL A 24 -10.44 7.63 15.70
C VAL A 24 -9.77 7.51 17.07
N GLU A 25 -8.60 8.12 17.24
CA GLU A 25 -7.78 8.00 18.43
C GLU A 25 -8.41 8.73 19.63
N GLN A 26 -8.95 9.93 19.40
CA GLN A 26 -9.57 10.77 20.44
C GLN A 26 -11.00 10.33 20.81
N ALA A 27 -11.60 9.40 20.07
CA ALA A 27 -12.91 8.86 20.42
C ALA A 27 -12.86 8.15 21.79
N GLY A 28 -13.67 8.61 22.74
CA GLY A 28 -13.63 8.18 24.13
C GLY A 28 -14.20 6.78 24.41
N THR A 29 -14.92 6.17 23.47
CA THR A 29 -15.50 4.83 23.62
C THR A 29 -15.13 3.92 22.45
N PRO A 30 -15.09 2.59 22.65
CA PRO A 30 -14.88 1.61 21.57
C PRO A 30 -15.86 1.78 20.40
N GLU A 31 -17.11 2.06 20.72
CA GLU A 31 -18.20 2.26 19.77
C GLU A 31 -18.00 3.52 18.92
N LEU A 32 -17.64 4.65 19.54
CA LEU A 32 -17.34 5.90 18.83
C LEU A 32 -16.06 5.78 18.00
N ALA A 33 -15.04 5.08 18.51
CA ALA A 33 -13.79 4.84 17.77
C ALA A 33 -14.04 3.98 16.53
N SER A 34 -14.83 2.92 16.68
CA SER A 34 -15.23 2.05 15.57
C SER A 34 -16.02 2.82 14.52
N LYS A 35 -16.94 3.71 14.96
CA LYS A 35 -17.72 4.57 14.05
C LYS A 35 -16.86 5.60 13.31
N ALA A 36 -15.97 6.30 14.01
CA ALA A 36 -15.04 7.22 13.37
C ALA A 36 -14.15 6.49 12.35
N TYR A 37 -13.74 5.25 12.66
CA TYR A 37 -12.95 4.43 11.76
C TYR A 37 -13.70 4.05 10.48
N ASP A 38 -14.98 3.68 10.61
CA ASP A 38 -15.86 3.42 9.48
C ASP A 38 -16.04 4.67 8.59
N GLU A 39 -16.33 5.83 9.20
CA GLU A 39 -16.54 7.08 8.48
C GLU A 39 -15.28 7.57 7.76
N GLN A 40 -14.11 7.34 8.35
CA GLN A 40 -12.82 7.79 7.80
C GLN A 40 -12.05 6.71 7.03
N LEU A 41 -12.61 5.51 6.89
CA LEU A 41 -11.91 4.30 6.42
C LEU A 41 -11.03 4.53 5.18
N LEU A 42 -11.58 5.22 4.18
CA LEU A 42 -10.90 5.47 2.91
C LEU A 42 -9.68 6.40 3.06
N TRP A 43 -9.75 7.39 3.96
CA TRP A 43 -8.62 8.25 4.27
C TRP A 43 -7.55 7.49 5.05
N LEU A 44 -7.96 6.63 5.97
CA LEU A 44 -7.02 5.83 6.77
C LEU A 44 -6.22 4.87 5.89
N PHE A 45 -6.84 4.27 4.86
CA PHE A 45 -6.15 3.40 3.91
C PHE A 45 -5.04 4.10 3.10
N LEU A 46 -5.06 5.43 3.00
CA LEU A 46 -3.98 6.18 2.34
C LEU A 46 -2.73 6.31 3.21
N ASP A 47 -2.80 5.98 4.50
CA ASP A 47 -1.64 5.99 5.39
C ASP A 47 -0.72 4.79 5.11
N PRO A 48 0.56 4.99 4.76
CA PRO A 48 1.49 3.87 4.60
C PRO A 48 1.69 3.07 5.90
N ASN A 49 1.45 3.67 7.07
CA ASN A 49 1.53 3.02 8.37
C ASN A 49 0.18 2.52 8.89
N TYR A 50 -0.82 2.42 8.03
CA TYR A 50 -2.20 2.06 8.37
C TYR A 50 -2.29 0.88 9.35
N ARG A 51 -1.63 -0.24 9.02
CA ARG A 51 -1.63 -1.45 9.87
C ARG A 51 -1.15 -1.18 11.29
N SER A 52 -0.06 -0.42 11.44
CA SER A 52 0.50 -0.11 12.76
C SER A 52 -0.39 0.85 13.52
N ARG A 53 -0.91 1.88 12.85
CA ARG A 53 -1.80 2.86 13.48
C ARG A 53 -3.14 2.26 13.88
N THR A 54 -3.74 1.36 13.09
CA THR A 54 -4.95 0.63 13.49
C THR A 54 -4.69 -0.18 14.76
N LYS A 55 -3.53 -0.87 14.86
CA LYS A 55 -3.16 -1.60 16.08
C LYS A 55 -3.03 -0.68 17.29
N THR A 56 -2.43 0.48 17.12
CA THR A 56 -2.28 1.46 18.20
C THR A 56 -3.62 2.05 18.63
N ALA A 57 -4.45 2.49 17.66
CA ALA A 57 -5.75 3.10 17.92
C ALA A 57 -6.74 2.16 18.63
N PHE A 58 -6.66 0.87 18.33
CA PHE A 58 -7.50 -0.18 18.93
C PHE A 58 -6.75 -1.06 19.93
N ARG A 59 -5.59 -0.64 20.45
CA ARG A 59 -4.81 -1.45 21.40
C ARG A 59 -5.62 -1.80 22.64
N ASP A 60 -6.28 -0.78 23.19
CA ASP A 60 -7.04 -0.87 24.44
C ASP A 60 -8.55 -0.73 24.20
N LYS A 61 -8.99 -0.81 22.93
CA LYS A 61 -10.39 -0.66 22.52
C LYS A 61 -10.81 -1.89 21.71
N ALA A 62 -11.97 -2.44 22.02
CA ALA A 62 -12.59 -3.41 21.14
C ALA A 62 -13.08 -2.73 19.85
N PHE A 63 -13.13 -3.48 18.75
CA PHE A 63 -13.83 -3.05 17.55
C PHE A 63 -15.28 -3.54 17.62
N GLU A 64 -16.23 -2.62 17.48
CA GLU A 64 -17.67 -2.89 17.57
C GLU A 64 -18.33 -2.57 16.22
N PRO A 65 -18.53 -3.59 15.35
CA PRO A 65 -19.13 -3.38 14.04
C PRO A 65 -20.63 -3.11 14.12
N THR A 66 -21.13 -2.13 13.36
CA THR A 66 -22.59 -1.94 13.26
C THR A 66 -23.20 -2.87 12.21
N PRO A 67 -24.49 -3.26 12.34
CA PRO A 67 -25.17 -4.10 11.34
C PRO A 67 -25.20 -3.52 9.93
N PHE A 68 -25.05 -2.20 9.78
CA PHE A 68 -25.14 -1.50 8.49
C PHE A 68 -23.81 -1.43 7.73
N TRP A 69 -22.69 -1.79 8.36
CA TRP A 69 -21.36 -1.74 7.74
C TRP A 69 -21.18 -2.88 6.74
N PHE A 70 -21.77 -2.72 5.56
CA PHE A 70 -21.78 -3.73 4.51
C PHE A 70 -20.37 -4.21 4.15
N TRP A 71 -19.40 -3.30 4.04
CA TRP A 71 -18.01 -3.63 3.72
C TRP A 71 -17.40 -4.60 4.76
N TYR A 72 -17.67 -4.37 6.04
CA TYR A 72 -17.19 -5.20 7.13
C TYR A 72 -17.82 -6.59 7.06
N TRP A 73 -19.15 -6.68 6.95
CA TRP A 73 -19.85 -7.96 6.90
C TRP A 73 -19.58 -8.75 5.62
N TYR A 74 -19.39 -8.06 4.51
CA TYR A 74 -18.97 -8.66 3.25
C TYR A 74 -17.59 -9.31 3.41
N SER A 75 -16.60 -8.58 3.92
CA SER A 75 -15.26 -9.12 4.16
C SER A 75 -15.26 -10.26 5.20
N TYR A 76 -16.02 -10.12 6.29
CA TYR A 76 -16.16 -11.16 7.30
C TYR A 76 -16.66 -12.47 6.68
N ARG A 77 -17.74 -12.43 5.89
CA ARG A 77 -18.29 -13.61 5.20
C ARG A 77 -17.36 -14.15 4.12
N TYR A 78 -16.64 -13.27 3.42
CA TYR A 78 -15.74 -13.68 2.34
C TYR A 78 -14.49 -14.38 2.86
N TYR A 79 -13.91 -13.88 3.96
CA TYR A 79 -12.66 -14.40 4.53
C TYR A 79 -12.85 -15.42 5.65
N HIS A 80 -14.07 -15.59 6.19
CA HIS A 80 -14.40 -16.64 7.16
C HIS A 80 -15.29 -17.69 6.50
N SER A 81 -14.78 -18.92 6.36
CA SER A 81 -15.50 -20.02 5.74
C SER A 81 -16.73 -20.49 6.54
N LYS A 82 -16.79 -20.17 7.83
CA LYS A 82 -17.90 -20.48 8.74
C LYS A 82 -18.24 -19.25 9.62
N PRO A 83 -18.93 -18.24 9.08
CA PRO A 83 -19.30 -17.06 9.85
C PRO A 83 -20.31 -17.46 10.95
N THR A 84 -20.02 -17.09 12.20
CA THR A 84 -20.85 -17.42 13.37
C THR A 84 -21.94 -16.38 13.63
N TYR A 85 -21.85 -15.22 12.99
CA TYR A 85 -22.80 -14.13 13.14
C TYR A 85 -23.28 -13.62 11.78
N GLN A 86 -24.59 -13.37 11.67
CA GLN A 86 -25.21 -12.75 10.49
C GLN A 86 -26.04 -11.53 10.93
N PRO A 87 -25.66 -10.30 10.53
CA PRO A 87 -26.43 -9.10 10.90
C PRO A 87 -27.79 -9.08 10.19
N ASN A 88 -28.84 -8.69 10.91
CA ASN A 88 -30.14 -8.44 10.30
C ASN A 88 -30.25 -6.96 9.91
N ILE A 89 -29.96 -6.67 8.63
CA ILE A 89 -29.98 -5.31 8.08
C ILE A 89 -31.42 -4.75 7.98
N LYS A 90 -32.44 -5.62 7.84
CA LYS A 90 -33.85 -5.21 7.72
C LYS A 90 -34.45 -4.74 9.05
N THR A 91 -33.98 -5.29 10.16
CA THR A 91 -34.41 -4.93 11.53
C THR A 91 -33.18 -4.86 12.46
N PRO A 92 -32.39 -3.78 12.38
CA PRO A 92 -31.12 -3.65 13.09
C PRO A 92 -31.30 -3.63 14.61
N THR A 93 -32.38 -3.02 15.10
CA THR A 93 -32.75 -3.00 16.53
C THR A 93 -33.09 -4.37 17.11
N LYS A 94 -33.33 -5.37 16.25
CA LYS A 94 -33.53 -6.78 16.64
C LYS A 94 -32.32 -7.65 16.37
N SER A 95 -31.21 -7.10 15.87
CA SER A 95 -29.97 -7.86 15.70
C SER A 95 -29.35 -8.15 17.06
N ALA A 96 -28.88 -9.39 17.24
CA ALA A 96 -28.07 -9.72 18.41
C ALA A 96 -26.82 -8.82 18.44
N LYS A 97 -26.29 -8.50 19.64
CA LYS A 97 -25.04 -7.75 19.71
C LYS A 97 -23.94 -8.58 19.03
N PRO A 98 -23.19 -8.02 18.05
CA PRO A 98 -22.09 -8.75 17.43
C PRO A 98 -21.03 -9.11 18.49
N PRO A 99 -20.30 -10.22 18.32
CA PRO A 99 -19.26 -10.60 19.25
C PRO A 99 -18.22 -9.49 19.36
N THR A 100 -17.78 -9.20 20.58
CA THR A 100 -16.72 -8.21 20.83
C THR A 100 -15.42 -8.69 20.19
N ILE A 101 -14.81 -7.82 19.38
CA ILE A 101 -13.60 -8.16 18.63
C ILE A 101 -12.42 -7.47 19.30
N PRO A 102 -11.40 -8.22 19.76
CA PRO A 102 -10.16 -7.63 20.23
C PRO A 102 -9.55 -6.75 19.13
N GLY A 103 -9.15 -5.52 19.47
CA GLY A 103 -8.63 -4.59 18.48
C GLY A 103 -7.39 -5.09 17.73
N ALA A 104 -6.57 -5.93 18.37
CA ALA A 104 -5.43 -6.59 17.73
C ALA A 104 -5.87 -7.55 16.60
N ASP A 105 -6.92 -8.33 16.83
CA ASP A 105 -7.47 -9.25 15.83
C ASP A 105 -8.13 -8.49 14.69
N PHE A 106 -8.88 -7.43 15.02
CA PHE A 106 -9.44 -6.52 14.03
C PHE A 106 -8.35 -5.93 13.13
N ALA A 107 -7.30 -5.35 13.72
CA ALA A 107 -6.22 -4.73 12.98
C ALA A 107 -5.45 -5.73 12.10
N ASN A 108 -5.25 -6.97 12.57
CA ASN A 108 -4.64 -8.03 11.78
C ASN A 108 -5.53 -8.42 10.59
N ASN A 109 -6.83 -8.67 10.83
CA ASN A 109 -7.77 -9.09 9.79
C ASN A 109 -7.91 -8.05 8.69
N ILE A 110 -8.09 -6.78 9.06
CA ILE A 110 -8.24 -5.69 8.10
C ILE A 110 -6.96 -5.47 7.30
N ALA A 111 -5.79 -5.46 7.95
CA ALA A 111 -4.52 -5.31 7.22
C ALA A 111 -4.31 -6.45 6.23
N THR A 112 -4.55 -7.70 6.64
CA THR A 112 -4.46 -8.86 5.74
C THR A 112 -5.46 -8.78 4.59
N ALA A 113 -6.68 -8.29 4.83
CA ALA A 113 -7.67 -8.09 3.77
C ALA A 113 -7.19 -7.06 2.74
N VAL A 114 -6.69 -5.91 3.18
CA VAL A 114 -6.15 -4.86 2.31
C VAL A 114 -4.95 -5.38 1.51
N GLU A 115 -3.97 -5.99 2.19
CA GLU A 115 -2.78 -6.57 1.56
C GLU A 115 -3.15 -7.58 0.46
N LYS A 116 -4.06 -8.51 0.75
CA LYS A 116 -4.54 -9.50 -0.23
C LYS A 116 -5.25 -8.84 -1.41
N THR A 117 -6.13 -7.87 -1.15
CA THR A 117 -6.84 -7.14 -2.21
C THR A 117 -5.87 -6.38 -3.10
N SER A 118 -4.90 -5.65 -2.53
CA SER A 118 -3.88 -4.92 -3.30
C SER A 118 -3.02 -5.86 -4.15
N ASN A 119 -2.56 -6.99 -3.57
CA ASN A 119 -1.78 -7.98 -4.31
C ASN A 119 -2.56 -8.59 -5.47
N ASN A 120 -3.86 -8.87 -5.29
CA ASN A 120 -4.72 -9.38 -6.35
C ASN A 120 -4.90 -8.35 -7.49
N ILE A 121 -5.05 -7.06 -7.17
CA ILE A 121 -5.17 -6.00 -8.18
C ILE A 121 -3.87 -5.89 -8.99
N VAL A 122 -2.71 -5.83 -8.33
CA VAL A 122 -1.40 -5.75 -9.00
C VAL A 122 -1.19 -6.96 -9.91
N THR A 123 -1.45 -8.16 -9.40
CA THR A 123 -1.35 -9.41 -10.18
C THR A 123 -2.26 -9.38 -11.42
N ASN A 124 -3.50 -8.87 -11.29
CA ASN A 124 -4.43 -8.77 -12.42
C ASN A 124 -3.99 -7.73 -13.45
N LEU A 125 -3.43 -6.60 -13.01
CA LEU A 125 -2.86 -5.58 -13.90
C LEU A 125 -1.63 -6.10 -14.63
N GLU A 126 -0.74 -6.83 -13.94
CA GLU A 126 0.42 -7.49 -14.56
C GLU A 126 -0.03 -8.52 -15.61
N LYS A 127 -1.02 -9.36 -15.29
CA LYS A 127 -1.61 -10.30 -16.25
C LYS A 127 -2.19 -9.60 -17.47
N PHE A 128 -2.94 -8.53 -17.26
CA PHE A 128 -3.51 -7.73 -18.34
C PHE A 128 -2.42 -7.08 -19.21
N ALA A 129 -1.41 -6.48 -18.59
CA ALA A 129 -0.27 -5.90 -19.29
C ALA A 129 0.46 -6.97 -20.11
N ASN A 130 0.77 -8.12 -19.54
CA ASN A 130 1.41 -9.23 -20.24
C ASN A 130 0.56 -9.81 -21.38
N ALA A 131 -0.78 -9.72 -21.29
CA ALA A 131 -1.68 -10.18 -22.33
C ALA A 131 -1.75 -9.22 -23.54
N ILE A 132 -1.50 -7.92 -23.33
CA ILE A 132 -1.61 -6.90 -24.38
C ILE A 132 -0.25 -6.48 -24.94
N VAL A 133 0.79 -6.52 -24.10
CA VAL A 133 2.15 -6.22 -24.54
C VAL A 133 2.60 -7.35 -25.48
N PRO A 134 2.91 -7.06 -26.76
CA PRO A 134 3.47 -8.06 -27.65
C PRO A 134 4.77 -8.56 -27.02
N THR A 135 4.98 -9.89 -27.03
CA THR A 135 6.25 -10.49 -26.64
C THR A 135 7.36 -9.70 -27.33
N PRO A 136 8.36 -9.15 -26.60
CA PRO A 136 9.48 -8.51 -27.26
C PRO A 136 10.12 -9.59 -28.14
N THR A 137 9.89 -9.50 -29.45
CA THR A 137 10.74 -10.19 -30.40
C THR A 137 12.13 -9.67 -30.08
N ALA A 138 13.00 -10.56 -29.59
CA ALA A 138 14.40 -10.24 -29.39
C ALA A 138 14.97 -9.86 -30.76
N LYS A 139 14.80 -8.59 -31.15
CA LYS A 139 15.55 -8.00 -32.24
C LYS A 139 16.94 -7.79 -31.66
N SER A 140 17.73 -8.85 -31.68
CA SER A 140 19.17 -8.76 -31.74
C SER A 140 19.49 -7.74 -32.84
N SER A 141 19.78 -6.51 -32.44
CA SER A 141 20.32 -5.51 -33.33
C SER A 141 21.74 -5.93 -33.63
N THR A 142 21.94 -6.64 -34.74
CA THR A 142 23.25 -7.00 -35.30
C THR A 142 23.96 -5.80 -35.96
N LYS A 143 23.64 -4.57 -35.55
CA LYS A 143 24.36 -3.38 -36.04
C LYS A 143 25.53 -3.08 -35.09
N PRO A 144 26.78 -3.30 -35.51
CA PRO A 144 27.93 -2.86 -34.73
C PRO A 144 27.91 -1.34 -34.63
N ALA A 145 27.88 -0.83 -33.39
CA ALA A 145 28.05 0.59 -33.12
C ALA A 145 29.54 0.96 -33.27
N HIS A 146 30.01 1.11 -34.50
CA HIS A 146 31.33 1.66 -34.77
C HIS A 146 31.25 2.83 -35.74
N HIS A 147 31.29 4.05 -35.22
CA HIS A 147 32.27 5.01 -35.72
C HIS A 147 32.54 6.14 -34.71
N ARG A 148 33.79 6.15 -34.22
CA ARG A 148 34.54 7.29 -33.68
C ARG A 148 34.00 7.98 -32.42
N SER A 149 34.32 7.43 -31.25
CA SER A 149 34.70 8.28 -30.12
C SER A 149 36.16 7.96 -29.72
N SER A 150 37.03 8.93 -29.96
CA SER A 150 38.41 8.90 -29.51
C SER A 150 38.43 9.28 -28.03
N CYS A 151 38.23 8.30 -27.15
CA CYS A 151 38.60 8.43 -25.75
C CYS A 151 39.88 7.63 -25.53
N VAL A 152 41.02 8.32 -25.62
CA VAL A 152 42.30 7.82 -25.15
C VAL A 152 42.25 7.89 -23.63
N CYS A 153 42.27 6.72 -22.97
CA CYS A 153 42.40 6.62 -21.52
C CYS A 153 43.84 6.19 -21.22
N ALA A 154 44.69 7.14 -20.85
CA ALA A 154 46.00 6.86 -20.28
C ALA A 154 45.82 6.75 -18.76
N CYS A 155 45.74 5.52 -18.26
CA CYS A 155 45.73 5.26 -16.82
C CYS A 155 47.16 5.26 -16.27
N ALA A 156 47.56 6.37 -15.66
CA ALA A 156 48.66 6.39 -14.70
C ALA A 156 48.20 7.24 -13.49
N ALA A 157 47.88 6.55 -12.39
CA ALA A 157 47.55 7.10 -11.07
C ALA A 157 46.17 7.79 -10.89
N CYS A 158 45.27 7.06 -10.22
CA CYS A 158 44.27 7.49 -9.22
C CYS A 158 43.91 8.99 -9.11
N ALA A 159 42.75 9.39 -9.65
CA ALA A 159 41.79 10.33 -9.04
C ALA A 159 40.54 10.42 -9.94
N CYS A 160 39.45 9.75 -9.56
CA CYS A 160 38.18 9.83 -10.28
C CYS A 160 37.46 11.16 -9.99
N VAL A 161 37.30 12.00 -11.02
CA VAL A 161 36.24 13.02 -11.07
C VAL A 161 35.28 12.63 -12.19
N CYS A 162 34.18 11.98 -11.83
CA CYS A 162 33.10 11.68 -12.76
C CYS A 162 32.23 12.92 -12.93
N ALA A 163 32.34 13.57 -14.09
CA ALA A 163 31.29 14.43 -14.61
C ALA A 163 30.75 13.80 -15.90
N CYS A 164 29.42 13.77 -15.97
CA CYS A 164 28.58 13.44 -17.12
C CYS A 164 28.24 11.95 -17.33
N VAL A 165 27.09 11.60 -16.74
CA VAL A 165 26.04 10.70 -17.27
C VAL A 165 26.52 9.32 -17.73
N SER A 166 26.36 8.36 -16.81
CA SER A 166 26.41 6.91 -17.05
C SER A 166 27.77 6.33 -17.42
N CYS A 167 28.65 6.17 -16.43
CA CYS A 167 29.78 5.23 -16.54
C CYS A 167 29.49 4.01 -15.67
N ALA A 168 29.30 2.85 -16.29
CA ALA A 168 29.29 1.57 -15.58
C ALA A 168 30.76 1.17 -15.34
N CYS A 169 31.24 1.29 -14.11
CA CYS A 169 32.50 0.69 -13.71
C CYS A 169 32.27 -0.82 -13.50
N ALA A 170 32.85 -1.64 -14.37
CA ALA A 170 33.06 -3.05 -14.07
C ALA A 170 34.37 -3.16 -13.28
N CYS A 171 34.28 -3.49 -11.99
CA CYS A 171 35.42 -3.97 -11.24
C CYS A 171 35.79 -5.36 -11.76
N ALA A 172 36.80 -5.46 -12.61
CA ALA A 172 37.47 -6.73 -12.87
C ALA A 172 38.32 -7.06 -11.63
N SER A 173 37.84 -7.98 -10.81
CA SER A 173 38.58 -8.57 -9.69
C SER A 173 39.88 -9.17 -10.20
N GLY A 174 41.00 -8.78 -9.60
CA GLY A 174 42.32 -9.34 -9.85
C GLY A 174 42.36 -10.85 -9.61
N GLY A 175 42.91 -11.58 -10.57
CA GLY A 175 43.40 -12.94 -10.38
C GLY A 175 44.90 -12.87 -10.08
N VAL A 176 45.27 -13.39 -8.92
CA VAL A 176 46.66 -13.75 -8.61
C VAL A 176 47.04 -14.98 -9.42
N GLY A 177 48.21 -14.91 -10.06
CA GLY A 177 48.90 -15.98 -10.76
C GLY A 177 50.35 -15.58 -10.94
#